data_AF-E3MWA1-F1
#
_entry.id   AF-E3MWA1-F1
#
_cell.length_a   1.000
_cell.length_b   1.000
_cell.length_c   1.000
_cell.angle_alpha   90.00
_cell.angle_beta   90.00
_cell.angle_gamma   90.00
#
_symmetry.space_group_name_H-M   'P 1'
#
loop_
_entity.id
_entity.type
_entity.pdbx_description
1 polymer ?
#
loop_
_entity_poly.entity_id
_entity_poly.type
_entity_poly.pdbx_seq_one_letter_code
_entity_poly.pdbx_strand_id
1 'polypeptide(L)'
;MFLVKWFESPPPPQTLFITDMPDLVMAKILETADFLSILRLRKTCHSFRNFIDELKPDYGLRHVRLNWSSDCIGVILGFTNYPMRNLVLDYEKNENGGGFTLRIMGDCMKQNKFREDEDFLDAFFKDLGVILRNQKAPLEVLNIVNTSDSIFYREKPVIKNAEPNPIARIFNCWKSKEDEKCPKEPEKVVDKFFDSLQNILTSRAQKIQTRNMKIEVKSPSCFIKMAPFINMKKLERLGIKKMENEEKTENFNEIAELEDWESIPELKIEGFQVTLPLQTFLHKSTLKLSVPTLTMEDVLLIKQTFIASPLLDYHKVHYNTLKDMDQLHSALGEGDGNNVKTWYHDIPETRQEITIVHDANNRFFCFSQYVEQLFKFSNCVLPRKLQYLPFYGCRSQLHYKNPRNLGTYFQANLEVDGRSFKDYQEQFSQKFITWKPITVAGKDVSVVLDKETLEVWRDGNAIDTTRDFTESGIATFFQLDKTPCKILSNGTSGKRTMTHILYANDVEVPIVVEVDERPIILDLTGTLKSKKKNYK
;
A
#
# COMPACT_ATOMS: atom_id res chain seq x y z
N MET A 1 34.92 71.21 48.64
CA MET A 1 34.80 71.25 47.16
C MET A 1 36.04 70.53 46.66
N PHE A 2 36.07 69.29 46.21
CA PHE A 2 35.28 68.53 45.25
C PHE A 2 35.58 67.05 45.58
N LEU A 3 34.59 66.14 45.50
CA LEU A 3 34.72 64.65 45.40
C LEU A 3 33.67 63.83 46.19
N VAL A 4 32.68 64.45 46.86
CA VAL A 4 31.56 63.71 47.50
C VAL A 4 30.24 63.82 46.68
N LYS A 5 30.31 64.31 45.43
CA LYS A 5 29.13 64.51 44.56
C LYS A 5 28.96 63.47 43.43
N TRP A 6 29.79 62.43 43.38
CA TRP A 6 29.86 61.52 42.22
C TRP A 6 29.63 60.03 42.51
N PHE A 7 29.38 59.66 43.76
CA PHE A 7 28.91 58.31 44.07
C PHE A 7 27.45 58.41 44.46
N GLU A 8 26.57 58.43 43.45
CA GLU A 8 25.21 57.97 43.65
C GLU A 8 25.30 56.56 44.24
N SER A 9 24.63 56.32 45.37
CA SER A 9 24.50 54.98 45.92
C SER A 9 24.09 54.03 44.80
N PRO A 10 24.70 52.83 44.68
CA PRO A 10 24.27 51.89 43.66
C PRO A 10 22.75 51.73 43.80
N PRO A 11 21.99 51.82 42.70
CA PRO A 11 20.55 51.66 42.77
C PRO A 11 20.27 50.34 43.49
N PRO A 12 19.25 50.30 44.37
CA PRO A 12 18.92 49.06 45.08
C PRO A 12 18.85 47.93 44.05
N PRO A 13 19.43 46.75 44.34
CA PRO A 13 19.57 45.69 43.34
C PRO A 13 18.22 45.47 42.69
N GLN A 14 18.11 45.87 41.42
CA GLN A 14 16.87 45.70 40.69
C GLN A 14 16.65 44.20 40.61
N THR A 15 15.59 43.72 41.24
CA THR A 15 15.15 42.34 41.12
C THR A 15 14.76 42.13 39.67
N LEU A 16 15.72 41.70 38.84
CA LEU A 16 15.49 41.40 37.43
C LEU A 16 14.75 40.07 37.36
N PHE A 17 13.50 40.13 36.93
CA PHE A 17 12.73 38.95 36.62
C PHE A 17 13.10 38.46 35.23
N ILE A 18 12.93 37.16 35.00
CA ILE A 18 13.12 36.58 33.67
C ILE A 18 12.20 37.22 32.60
N THR A 19 11.07 37.80 33.02
CA THR A 19 10.17 38.58 32.16
C THR A 19 10.72 39.93 31.73
N ASP A 20 11.79 40.40 32.38
CA ASP A 20 12.47 41.65 32.04
C ASP A 20 13.59 41.42 31.00
N MET A 21 13.81 40.15 30.59
CA MET A 21 14.75 39.82 29.52
C MET A 21 14.23 40.32 28.17
N PRO A 22 15.11 40.83 27.29
CA PRO A 22 14.72 41.27 25.96
C PRO A 22 14.05 40.14 25.15
N ASP A 23 13.03 40.50 24.36
CA ASP A 23 12.25 39.57 23.52
C ASP A 23 13.13 38.63 22.68
N LEU A 24 14.26 39.12 22.14
CA LEU A 24 15.19 38.32 21.35
C LEU A 24 15.80 37.17 22.16
N VAL A 25 16.15 37.43 23.43
CA VAL A 25 16.70 36.41 24.34
C VAL A 25 15.62 35.41 24.68
N MET A 26 14.41 35.89 24.98
CA MET A 26 13.26 35.04 25.28
C MET A 26 12.88 34.14 24.11
N ALA A 27 12.87 34.66 22.88
CA ALA A 27 12.65 33.89 21.67
C ALA A 27 13.72 32.80 21.51
N LYS A 28 15.00 33.13 21.74
CA LYS A 28 16.10 32.17 21.64
C LYS A 28 16.02 31.06 22.68
N ILE A 29 15.60 31.37 23.91
CA ILE A 29 15.34 30.37 24.94
C ILE A 29 14.23 29.42 24.49
N LEU A 30 13.12 29.96 23.97
CA LEU A 30 12.00 29.15 23.50
C LEU A 30 12.35 28.29 22.28
N GLU A 31 13.25 28.72 21.39
CA GLU A 31 13.76 27.89 20.29
C GLU A 31 14.47 26.62 20.79
N THR A 32 15.09 26.66 21.96
CA THR A 32 15.80 25.51 22.56
C THR A 32 14.91 24.65 23.46
N ALA A 33 13.73 25.15 23.83
CA ALA A 33 12.81 24.46 24.73
C ALA A 33 11.95 23.44 23.98
N ASP A 34 11.69 22.29 24.62
CA ASP A 34 10.76 21.31 24.06
C ASP A 34 9.30 21.78 24.19
N PHE A 35 8.42 21.15 23.41
CA PHE A 35 7.00 21.46 23.36
C PHE A 35 6.34 21.54 24.76
N LEU A 36 6.62 20.55 25.62
CA LEU A 36 6.02 20.49 26.96
C LEU A 36 6.56 21.60 27.88
N SER A 37 7.85 21.94 27.78
CA SER A 37 8.47 23.01 28.53
C SER A 37 7.88 24.36 28.14
N ILE A 38 7.64 24.59 26.84
CA ILE A 38 6.96 25.81 26.38
C ILE A 38 5.52 25.88 26.90
N LEU A 39 4.76 24.78 26.83
CA LEU A 39 3.41 24.73 27.39
C LEU A 39 3.37 24.92 28.91
N ARG A 40 4.36 24.40 29.64
CA ARG A 40 4.51 24.63 31.08
C ARG A 40 4.81 26.09 31.36
N LEU A 41 5.75 26.69 30.62
CA LEU A 41 6.12 28.10 30.77
C LEU A 41 4.91 29.01 30.51
N ARG A 42 4.13 28.73 29.46
CA ARG A 42 2.86 29.40 29.13
C ARG A 42 1.84 29.39 30.29
N LYS A 43 1.88 28.37 31.14
CA LYS A 43 0.98 28.23 32.30
C LYS A 43 1.45 29.02 33.53
N THR A 44 2.70 29.48 33.58
CA THR A 44 3.28 30.08 34.80
C THR A 44 2.83 31.53 35.07
N CYS A 45 2.85 32.42 34.08
CA CYS A 45 2.44 33.82 34.26
C CYS A 45 1.82 34.43 32.98
N HIS A 46 1.13 35.57 33.15
CA HIS A 46 0.48 36.28 32.03
C HIS A 46 1.48 36.82 31.00
N SER A 47 2.63 37.33 31.45
CA SER A 47 3.68 37.85 30.56
C SER A 47 4.20 36.76 29.61
N PHE A 48 4.60 35.59 30.13
CA PHE A 48 5.02 34.47 29.28
C PHE A 48 3.90 33.96 28.39
N ARG A 49 2.66 33.94 28.90
CA ARG A 49 1.52 33.52 28.09
C ARG A 49 1.34 34.41 26.87
N ASN A 50 1.31 35.73 27.08
CA ASN A 50 1.17 36.70 26.01
C ASN A 50 2.35 36.63 25.06
N PHE A 51 3.58 36.58 25.57
CA PHE A 51 4.79 36.47 24.76
C PHE A 51 4.80 35.21 23.88
N ILE A 52 4.48 34.03 24.44
CA ILE A 52 4.42 32.77 23.68
C ILE A 52 3.28 32.81 22.65
N ASP A 53 2.12 33.36 23.01
CA ASP A 53 0.95 33.46 22.13
C ASP A 53 1.18 34.46 20.98
N GLU A 54 2.01 35.49 21.18
CA GLU A 54 2.45 36.45 20.17
C GLU A 54 3.57 35.88 19.29
N LEU A 55 4.61 35.31 19.90
CA LEU A 55 5.76 34.69 19.21
C LEU A 55 5.30 33.54 18.31
N LYS A 56 4.37 32.71 18.79
CA LYS A 56 3.87 31.49 18.14
C LYS A 56 5.03 30.60 17.69
N PRO A 57 5.83 30.06 18.63
CA PRO A 57 7.01 29.27 18.30
C PRO A 57 6.65 28.03 17.49
N ASP A 58 7.50 27.67 16.54
CA ASP A 58 7.36 26.41 15.80
C ASP A 58 7.87 25.26 16.67
N TYR A 59 6.93 24.40 17.09
CA TYR A 59 7.23 23.25 17.93
C TYR A 59 7.85 22.08 17.15
N GLY A 60 7.98 22.19 15.83
CA GLY A 60 8.39 21.08 14.97
C GLY A 60 7.32 19.99 14.86
N LEU A 61 6.06 20.32 15.15
CA LEU A 61 4.93 19.40 15.05
C LEU A 61 4.68 19.07 13.57
N ARG A 62 4.76 17.79 13.22
CA ARG A 62 4.52 17.28 11.85
C ARG A 62 3.37 16.30 11.76
N HIS A 63 3.03 15.64 12.85
CA HIS A 63 2.02 14.60 12.84
C HIS A 63 0.97 14.89 13.90
N VAL A 64 -0.29 14.91 13.50
CA VAL A 64 -1.45 14.95 14.39
C VAL A 64 -2.36 13.81 14.00
N ARG A 65 -2.57 12.85 14.91
CA ARG A 65 -3.50 11.74 14.70
C ARG A 65 -4.47 11.67 15.86
N LEU A 66 -5.73 11.93 15.59
CA LEU A 66 -6.82 11.97 16.55
C LEU A 66 -7.69 10.74 16.35
N ASN A 67 -7.92 10.02 17.45
CA ASN A 67 -8.93 8.96 17.55
C ASN A 67 -9.99 9.39 18.58
N TRP A 68 -11.26 9.13 18.31
CA TRP A 68 -12.33 9.50 19.23
C TRP A 68 -13.53 8.57 19.18
N SER A 69 -14.24 8.48 20.30
CA SER A 69 -15.52 7.81 20.52
C SER A 69 -16.34 8.52 21.60
N SER A 70 -17.48 7.95 21.97
CA SER A 70 -18.37 8.43 23.04
C SER A 70 -17.73 8.48 24.42
N ASP A 71 -16.74 7.63 24.64
CA ASP A 71 -16.15 7.38 25.96
C ASP A 71 -14.67 7.75 26.03
N CYS A 72 -14.01 7.97 24.90
CA CYS A 72 -12.62 8.42 24.89
C CYS A 72 -12.28 9.31 23.69
N ILE A 73 -11.32 10.20 23.88
CA ILE A 73 -10.70 10.94 22.79
C ILE A 73 -9.20 11.05 23.05
N GLY A 74 -8.40 10.78 22.04
CA GLY A 74 -6.97 10.88 22.16
C GLY A 74 -6.30 11.43 20.91
N VAL A 75 -5.11 11.98 21.11
CA VAL A 75 -4.27 12.52 20.04
C VAL A 75 -2.82 12.07 20.20
N ILE A 76 -2.23 11.64 19.10
CA ILE A 76 -0.79 11.44 18.95
C ILE A 76 -0.22 12.65 18.21
N LEU A 77 0.71 13.35 18.87
CA LEU A 77 1.46 14.47 18.35
C LEU A 77 2.89 14.01 18.07
N GLY A 78 3.33 14.09 16.83
CA GLY A 78 4.68 13.70 16.42
C GLY A 78 5.52 14.90 15.99
N PHE A 79 6.74 14.99 16.52
CA PHE A 79 7.64 16.13 16.36
C PHE A 79 8.92 15.73 15.61
N THR A 80 9.53 16.67 14.89
CA THR A 80 10.82 16.45 14.21
C THR A 80 12.02 16.54 15.13
N ASN A 81 11.89 17.22 16.28
CA ASN A 81 13.02 17.53 17.15
C ASN A 81 13.13 16.56 18.33
N TYR A 82 14.34 16.09 18.60
CA TYR A 82 14.70 15.31 19.78
C TYR A 82 14.73 16.24 21.02
N PRO A 83 14.34 15.80 22.24
CA PRO A 83 14.25 14.40 22.72
C PRO A 83 12.91 13.70 22.58
N MET A 84 11.82 14.39 22.23
CA MET A 84 10.47 13.81 22.29
C MET A 84 9.87 13.66 20.90
N ARG A 85 9.94 12.45 20.36
CA ARG A 85 9.43 12.15 19.00
C ARG A 85 7.91 12.08 18.97
N ASN A 86 7.29 11.57 20.04
CA ASN A 86 5.83 11.47 20.14
C ASN A 86 5.33 11.87 21.53
N LEU A 87 4.18 12.55 21.55
CA LEU A 87 3.36 12.81 22.72
C LEU A 87 1.96 12.26 22.47
N VAL A 88 1.46 11.46 23.41
CA VAL A 88 0.09 10.95 23.42
C VAL A 88 -0.67 11.61 24.55
N LEU A 89 -1.83 12.19 24.23
CA LEU A 89 -2.80 12.68 25.20
C LEU A 89 -4.09 11.91 24.98
N ASP A 90 -4.64 11.31 26.02
CA ASP A 90 -5.84 10.48 25.95
C ASP A 90 -6.74 10.81 27.13
N TYR A 91 -7.98 11.13 26.82
CA TYR A 91 -9.00 11.63 27.71
C TYR A 91 -10.10 10.57 27.71
N GLU A 92 -10.18 9.83 28.81
CA GLU A 92 -11.10 8.71 28.97
C GLU A 92 -12.16 9.07 30.00
N LYS A 93 -13.42 8.99 29.60
CA LYS A 93 -14.57 9.23 30.47
C LYS A 93 -14.60 8.17 31.55
N ASN A 94 -14.84 8.58 32.80
CA ASN A 94 -14.93 7.62 33.90
C ASN A 94 -16.32 6.99 33.96
N GLU A 95 -16.38 5.69 34.26
CA GLU A 95 -17.61 4.89 34.32
C GLU A 95 -18.67 5.47 35.27
N ASN A 96 -18.25 6.17 36.33
CA ASN A 96 -19.15 6.75 37.34
C ASN A 96 -19.71 8.14 36.99
N GLY A 97 -19.46 8.65 35.78
CA GLY A 97 -20.07 9.89 35.27
C GLY A 97 -19.54 11.22 35.84
N GLY A 98 -18.53 11.19 36.73
CA GLY A 98 -18.01 12.37 37.45
C GLY A 98 -16.82 13.10 36.82
N GLY A 99 -16.48 12.85 35.55
CA GLY A 99 -15.36 13.51 34.85
C GLY A 99 -14.54 12.56 33.99
N PHE A 100 -13.23 12.82 33.86
CA PHE A 100 -12.34 12.03 32.99
C PHE A 100 -10.94 11.81 33.57
N THR A 101 -10.26 10.80 33.01
CA THR A 101 -8.85 10.51 33.26
C THR A 101 -8.04 10.96 32.04
N LEU A 102 -7.12 11.91 32.24
CA LEU A 102 -6.11 12.30 31.27
C LEU A 102 -4.86 11.44 31.43
N ARG A 103 -4.52 10.66 30.41
CA ARG A 103 -3.28 9.90 30.29
C ARG A 103 -2.34 10.64 29.35
N ILE A 104 -1.18 11.03 29.85
CA ILE A 104 -0.11 11.73 29.12
C ILE A 104 1.06 10.74 28.99
N MET A 105 1.46 10.43 27.75
CA MET A 105 2.65 9.61 27.49
C MET A 105 3.59 10.29 26.49
N GLY A 106 4.88 10.32 26.83
CA GLY A 106 5.95 10.66 25.90
C GLY A 106 7.05 9.60 25.97
N ASP A 107 8.09 9.75 25.15
CA ASP A 107 9.16 8.76 25.01
C ASP A 107 9.78 8.32 26.36
N CYS A 108 9.85 9.22 27.34
CA CYS A 108 10.43 8.95 28.67
C CYS A 108 9.48 9.26 29.84
N MET A 109 8.18 9.44 29.59
CA MET A 109 7.25 9.92 30.61
C MET A 109 5.86 9.30 30.49
N LYS A 110 5.26 9.00 31.64
CA LYS A 110 3.87 8.56 31.75
C LYS A 110 3.25 9.19 32.98
N GLN A 111 2.14 9.89 32.80
CA GLN A 111 1.41 10.53 33.87
C GLN A 111 -0.09 10.36 33.65
N ASN A 112 -0.82 10.06 34.73
CA ASN A 112 -2.27 10.09 34.72
C ASN A 112 -2.74 11.25 35.61
N LYS A 113 -3.79 11.95 35.20
CA LYS A 113 -4.44 13.00 35.98
C LYS A 113 -5.94 12.80 35.93
N PHE A 114 -6.56 12.82 37.09
CA PHE A 114 -8.00 12.81 37.21
C PHE A 114 -8.53 14.24 37.21
N ARG A 115 -9.68 14.44 36.56
CA ARG A 115 -10.41 15.70 36.50
C ARG A 115 -11.87 15.43 36.81
N GLU A 116 -12.33 16.00 37.93
CA GLU A 116 -13.74 16.01 38.33
C GLU A 116 -14.47 17.14 37.61
N ASP A 117 -15.77 16.94 37.34
CA ASP A 117 -16.71 17.98 36.92
C ASP A 117 -16.38 18.76 35.63
N GLU A 118 -15.47 18.26 34.79
CA GLU A 118 -15.16 18.82 33.47
C GLU A 118 -15.49 17.79 32.38
N ASP A 119 -16.14 18.22 31.31
CA ASP A 119 -16.43 17.37 30.15
C ASP A 119 -15.14 17.08 29.38
N PHE A 120 -14.92 15.80 29.08
CA PHE A 120 -13.67 15.33 28.49
C PHE A 120 -13.43 15.86 27.07
N LEU A 121 -14.48 16.08 26.27
CA LEU A 121 -14.36 16.66 24.93
C LEU A 121 -14.00 18.14 25.03
N ASP A 122 -14.66 18.88 25.93
CA ASP A 122 -14.37 20.30 26.13
C ASP A 122 -12.92 20.50 26.60
N ALA A 123 -12.46 19.68 27.56
CA ALA A 123 -11.09 19.68 28.03
C ALA A 123 -10.10 19.36 26.89
N PHE A 124 -10.39 18.32 26.11
CA PHE A 124 -9.56 17.93 24.97
C PHE A 124 -9.46 19.05 23.93
N PHE A 125 -10.57 19.62 23.49
CA PHE A 125 -10.58 20.63 22.43
C PHE A 125 -10.01 21.97 22.90
N LYS A 126 -10.12 22.30 24.19
CA LYS A 126 -9.40 23.42 24.80
C LYS A 126 -7.89 23.23 24.71
N ASP A 127 -7.39 22.05 25.04
CA ASP A 127 -5.96 21.75 24.94
C ASP A 127 -5.51 21.68 23.47
N LEU A 128 -6.20 20.92 22.60
CA LEU A 128 -5.92 20.84 21.17
C LEU A 128 -5.98 22.21 20.48
N GLY A 129 -6.91 23.07 20.89
CA GLY A 129 -7.06 24.41 20.37
C GLY A 129 -5.80 25.25 20.58
N VAL A 130 -5.15 25.17 21.74
CA VAL A 130 -3.88 25.85 22.00
C VAL A 130 -2.78 25.34 21.07
N ILE A 131 -2.76 24.03 20.81
CA ILE A 131 -1.74 23.36 19.97
C ILE A 131 -1.90 23.79 18.51
N LEU A 132 -3.11 23.69 17.97
CA LEU A 132 -3.37 23.94 16.55
C LEU A 132 -3.47 25.43 16.22
N ARG A 133 -3.92 26.29 17.14
CA ARG A 133 -4.09 27.74 16.88
C ARG A 133 -2.79 28.42 16.42
N ASN A 134 -1.65 27.97 16.93
CA ASN A 134 -0.34 28.54 16.64
C ASN A 134 0.47 27.73 15.62
N GLN A 135 -0.06 26.61 15.11
CA GLN A 135 0.63 25.77 14.13
C GLN A 135 0.65 26.41 12.74
N LYS A 136 1.77 27.05 12.39
CA LYS A 136 1.98 27.69 11.07
C LYS A 136 2.63 26.74 10.04
N ALA A 137 3.57 25.91 10.48
CA ALA A 137 4.30 25.01 9.60
C ALA A 137 3.36 23.91 9.05
N PRO A 138 3.51 23.52 7.77
CA PRO A 138 2.75 22.40 7.21
C PRO A 138 2.97 21.12 8.00
N LEU A 139 1.86 20.49 8.39
CA LEU A 139 1.86 19.13 8.91
C LEU A 139 2.20 18.16 7.77
N GLU A 140 2.92 17.10 8.09
CA GLU A 140 3.06 15.95 7.19
C GLU A 140 1.79 15.11 7.20
N VAL A 141 1.14 14.96 8.37
CA VAL A 141 -0.06 14.14 8.54
C VAL A 141 -1.04 14.81 9.51
N LEU A 142 -2.31 14.88 9.09
CA LEU A 142 -3.46 15.20 9.92
C LEU A 142 -4.52 14.10 9.74
N ASN A 143 -4.66 13.21 10.72
CA ASN A 143 -5.65 12.15 10.69
C ASN A 143 -6.67 12.32 11.81
N ILE A 144 -7.95 12.16 11.48
CA ILE A 144 -9.07 12.28 12.41
C ILE A 144 -9.99 11.09 12.14
N VAL A 145 -10.06 10.14 13.06
CA VAL A 145 -10.71 8.83 12.87
C VAL A 145 -11.65 8.57 14.04
N ASN A 146 -12.84 8.04 13.75
CA ASN A 146 -13.74 7.56 14.80
C ASN A 146 -13.42 6.09 15.06
N THR A 147 -13.07 5.77 16.30
CA THR A 147 -12.76 4.39 16.71
C THR A 147 -12.98 4.25 18.20
N SER A 148 -13.64 3.16 18.60
CA SER A 148 -13.83 2.80 20.01
C SER A 148 -12.54 2.41 20.71
N ASP A 149 -11.47 2.12 19.96
CA ASP A 149 -10.19 1.75 20.52
C ASP A 149 -9.47 2.98 21.06
N SER A 150 -9.29 3.05 22.38
CA SER A 150 -8.29 3.96 22.94
C SER A 150 -6.95 3.69 22.25
N ILE A 151 -6.22 4.77 21.98
CA ILE A 151 -4.88 4.71 21.40
C ILE A 151 -3.94 3.81 22.24
N PHE A 152 -4.27 3.57 23.51
CA PHE A 152 -3.55 2.73 24.44
C PHE A 152 -3.78 1.22 24.27
N TYR A 153 -4.92 0.80 23.70
CA TYR A 153 -5.23 -0.63 23.51
C TYR A 153 -4.64 -1.21 22.21
N ARG A 154 -3.99 -0.39 21.38
CA ARG A 154 -3.10 -0.91 20.34
C ARG A 154 -1.89 -1.57 21.00
N GLU A 155 -1.95 -2.89 21.23
CA GLU A 155 -0.77 -3.69 21.53
C GLU A 155 0.33 -3.34 20.54
N LYS A 156 1.55 -3.15 21.06
CA LYS A 156 2.75 -2.81 20.28
C LYS A 156 2.79 -3.70 19.04
N PRO A 157 3.00 -3.15 17.82
CA PRO A 157 3.33 -4.02 16.70
C PRO A 157 4.58 -4.80 17.10
N VAL A 158 4.46 -6.12 17.16
CA VAL A 158 5.61 -7.00 17.29
C VAL A 158 6.37 -6.89 15.98
N ILE A 159 7.27 -5.92 15.90
CA ILE A 159 8.18 -5.75 14.77
C ILE A 159 9.18 -6.91 14.84
N LYS A 160 8.86 -8.03 14.18
CA LYS A 160 9.86 -9.03 13.84
C LYS A 160 10.76 -8.42 12.77
N ASN A 161 11.92 -7.92 13.18
CA ASN A 161 13.16 -7.69 12.42
C ASN A 161 13.02 -7.61 10.89
N ALA A 162 12.29 -6.61 10.39
CA ALA A 162 12.39 -6.16 9.01
C ALA A 162 12.94 -4.73 9.04
N GLU A 163 13.93 -4.46 8.20
CA GLU A 163 14.55 -3.14 8.10
C GLU A 163 13.49 -2.03 7.94
N PRO A 164 13.65 -0.90 8.63
CA PRO A 164 12.59 0.08 8.76
C PRO A 164 12.43 0.87 7.46
N ASN A 165 11.42 0.51 6.65
CA ASN A 165 10.91 1.39 5.61
C ASN A 165 10.07 2.51 6.26
N PRO A 166 10.50 3.78 6.21
CA PRO A 166 9.77 4.89 6.85
C PRO A 166 8.41 5.17 6.20
N ILE A 167 8.25 4.86 4.91
CA ILE A 167 7.02 5.07 4.13
C ILE A 167 6.01 3.94 4.40
N ALA A 168 6.49 2.70 4.61
CA ALA A 168 5.62 1.57 4.98
C ALA A 168 4.94 1.77 6.35
N ARG A 169 5.54 2.54 7.28
CA ARG A 169 4.90 2.91 8.56
C ARG A 169 3.73 3.88 8.40
N ILE A 170 3.66 4.65 7.32
CA ILE A 170 2.64 5.69 7.11
C ILE A 170 1.30 5.08 6.69
N PHE A 171 1.32 3.96 5.96
CA PHE A 171 0.11 3.27 5.48
C PHE A 171 -0.23 1.98 6.23
N ASN A 172 0.71 1.30 6.90
CA ASN A 172 0.43 0.05 7.63
C ASN A 172 -0.37 0.23 8.95
N CYS A 173 -0.82 1.45 9.28
CA CYS A 173 -1.86 1.64 10.30
C CYS A 173 -3.28 1.25 9.81
N TRP A 174 -3.41 0.72 8.59
CA TRP A 174 -4.68 0.23 8.01
C TRP A 174 -4.84 -1.31 8.06
N LYS A 175 -4.13 -1.99 8.96
CA LYS A 175 -4.59 -3.29 9.48
C LYS A 175 -4.93 -3.13 10.97
N SER A 176 -6.00 -2.38 11.27
CA SER A 176 -6.82 -2.80 12.40
C SER A 176 -7.41 -4.16 12.01
N LYS A 177 -7.55 -5.06 12.98
CA LYS A 177 -8.23 -6.33 12.77
C LYS A 177 -9.54 -6.08 12.01
N GLU A 178 -9.77 -6.91 11.00
CA GLU A 178 -11.09 -7.06 10.40
C GLU A 178 -12.12 -7.23 11.53
N ASP A 179 -13.21 -6.46 11.44
CA ASP A 179 -14.52 -6.78 12.00
C ASP A 179 -14.79 -6.65 13.52
N GLU A 180 -14.37 -5.56 14.17
CA GLU A 180 -15.14 -5.06 15.33
C GLU A 180 -15.90 -3.79 14.95
N LYS A 181 -17.21 -3.93 14.77
CA LYS A 181 -18.13 -2.81 14.49
C LYS A 181 -18.06 -1.83 15.66
N CYS A 182 -17.60 -0.61 15.41
CA CYS A 182 -17.60 0.42 16.44
C CYS A 182 -19.04 0.62 16.96
N PRO A 183 -19.23 0.79 18.28
CA PRO A 183 -20.54 1.14 18.83
C PRO A 183 -21.06 2.41 18.15
N LYS A 184 -22.38 2.46 17.90
CA LYS A 184 -22.97 3.67 17.31
C LYS A 184 -22.81 4.85 18.25
N GLU A 185 -22.14 5.88 17.77
CA GLU A 185 -21.90 7.09 18.56
C GLU A 185 -23.21 7.86 18.77
N PRO A 186 -23.47 8.38 19.99
CA PRO A 186 -24.62 9.24 20.24
C PRO A 186 -24.53 10.51 19.39
N GLU A 187 -25.60 10.85 18.65
CA GLU A 187 -25.61 11.97 17.70
C GLU A 187 -25.13 13.29 18.31
N LYS A 188 -25.54 13.59 19.55
CA LYS A 188 -25.09 14.78 20.29
C LYS A 188 -23.58 14.85 20.49
N VAL A 189 -22.93 13.70 20.71
CA VAL A 189 -21.48 13.62 20.89
C VAL A 189 -20.77 13.84 19.56
N VAL A 190 -21.30 13.27 18.48
CA VAL A 190 -20.81 13.49 17.11
C VAL A 190 -20.89 14.96 16.72
N ASP A 191 -22.03 15.62 16.98
CA ASP A 191 -22.23 17.04 16.71
C ASP A 191 -21.25 17.90 17.49
N LYS A 192 -21.18 17.67 18.82
CA LYS A 192 -20.25 18.40 19.70
C LYS A 192 -18.80 18.26 19.22
N PHE A 193 -18.41 17.07 18.76
CA PHE A 193 -17.07 16.82 18.23
C PHE A 193 -16.78 17.68 16.99
N PHE A 194 -17.63 17.62 15.96
CA PHE A 194 -17.41 18.36 14.72
C PHE A 194 -17.54 19.87 14.91
N ASP A 195 -18.47 20.34 15.75
CA ASP A 195 -18.61 21.75 16.09
C ASP A 195 -17.34 22.29 16.77
N SER A 196 -16.80 21.53 17.74
CA SER A 196 -15.58 21.91 18.46
C SER A 196 -14.36 21.94 17.53
N LEU A 197 -14.23 20.95 16.65
CA LEU A 197 -13.18 20.91 15.63
C LEU A 197 -13.29 22.08 14.65
N GLN A 198 -14.49 22.35 14.15
CA GLN A 198 -14.75 23.47 13.26
C GLN A 198 -14.41 24.82 13.92
N ASN A 199 -14.77 25.00 15.19
CA ASN A 199 -14.43 26.19 15.98
C ASN A 199 -12.91 26.40 16.09
N ILE A 200 -12.14 25.34 16.33
CA ILE A 200 -10.67 25.43 16.34
C ILE A 200 -10.17 25.90 14.97
N LEU A 201 -10.62 25.26 13.88
CA LEU A 201 -10.17 25.61 12.53
C LEU A 201 -10.52 27.06 12.16
N THR A 202 -11.71 27.52 12.55
CA THR A 202 -12.21 28.89 12.29
C THR A 202 -11.44 29.94 13.09
N SER A 203 -11.02 29.61 14.31
CA SER A 203 -10.26 30.54 15.19
C SER A 203 -8.82 30.81 14.73
N ARG A 204 -8.34 30.08 13.71
CA ARG A 204 -6.97 30.23 13.21
C ARG A 204 -6.85 31.45 12.30
N ALA A 205 -5.76 32.19 12.45
CA ALA A 205 -5.44 33.31 11.56
C ALA A 205 -5.12 32.87 10.11
N GLN A 206 -4.77 31.59 9.91
CA GLN A 206 -4.44 31.02 8.60
C GLN A 206 -5.02 29.61 8.47
N LYS A 207 -5.42 29.25 7.24
CA LYS A 207 -5.88 27.90 6.88
C LYS A 207 -4.87 26.85 7.38
N ILE A 208 -5.35 25.74 7.93
CA ILE A 208 -4.47 24.63 8.35
C ILE A 208 -3.78 24.04 7.12
N GLN A 209 -2.47 23.79 7.25
CA GLN A 209 -1.65 23.27 6.17
C GLN A 209 -1.23 21.85 6.51
N THR A 210 -1.50 20.90 5.62
CA THR A 210 -1.09 19.50 5.77
C THR A 210 -0.82 18.88 4.40
N ARG A 211 0.12 17.94 4.31
CA ARG A 211 0.38 17.15 3.09
C ARG A 211 -0.57 15.98 2.95
N ASN A 212 -0.80 15.25 4.04
CA ASN A 212 -1.69 14.10 4.05
C ASN A 212 -2.82 14.34 5.04
N MET A 213 -4.06 14.26 4.59
CA MET A 213 -5.23 14.35 5.45
C MET A 213 -6.11 13.13 5.31
N LYS A 214 -6.47 12.52 6.45
CA LYS A 214 -7.55 11.53 6.54
C LYS A 214 -8.58 12.02 7.54
N ILE A 215 -9.85 11.99 7.18
CA ILE A 215 -10.94 12.32 8.09
C ILE A 215 -12.12 11.38 7.93
N GLU A 216 -12.68 10.94 9.05
CA GLU A 216 -13.96 10.28 9.09
C GLU A 216 -15.06 11.27 9.46
N VAL A 217 -16.15 11.29 8.68
CA VAL A 217 -17.27 12.23 8.85
C VAL A 217 -18.61 11.51 8.80
N LYS A 218 -19.59 12.01 9.55
CA LYS A 218 -20.95 11.45 9.54
C LYS A 218 -21.66 11.69 8.20
N SER A 219 -21.46 12.86 7.62
CA SER A 219 -22.06 13.29 6.36
C SER A 219 -21.12 14.23 5.60
N PRO A 220 -21.32 14.42 4.28
CA PRO A 220 -20.51 15.32 3.46
C PRO A 220 -20.48 16.76 3.99
N SER A 221 -21.61 17.24 4.52
CA SER A 221 -21.74 18.62 5.00
C SER A 221 -20.78 18.95 6.16
N CYS A 222 -20.43 17.97 7.00
CA CYS A 222 -19.41 18.14 8.04
C CYS A 222 -18.06 18.53 7.42
N PHE A 223 -17.62 17.83 6.39
CA PHE A 223 -16.35 18.15 5.72
C PHE A 223 -16.43 19.48 4.96
N ILE A 224 -17.52 19.73 4.23
CA ILE A 224 -17.72 20.97 3.47
C ILE A 224 -17.62 22.21 4.36
N LYS A 225 -18.17 22.17 5.58
CA LYS A 225 -18.04 23.28 6.55
C LYS A 225 -16.61 23.53 7.02
N MET A 226 -15.77 22.49 7.06
CA MET A 226 -14.36 22.58 7.48
C MET A 226 -13.41 22.94 6.33
N ALA A 227 -13.75 22.54 5.11
CA ALA A 227 -12.94 22.69 3.90
C ALA A 227 -12.38 24.12 3.67
N PRO A 228 -13.14 25.22 3.85
CA PRO A 228 -12.63 26.58 3.69
C PRO A 228 -11.45 26.94 4.59
N PHE A 229 -11.30 26.24 5.72
CA PHE A 229 -10.24 26.47 6.70
C PHE A 229 -9.02 25.57 6.49
N ILE A 230 -8.99 24.78 5.40
CA ILE A 230 -7.91 23.87 5.04
C ILE A 230 -7.26 24.35 3.75
N ASN A 231 -5.92 24.39 3.71
CA ASN A 231 -5.18 24.76 2.50
C ASN A 231 -5.05 23.55 1.57
N MET A 232 -5.98 23.41 0.62
CA MET A 232 -6.03 22.25 -0.29
C MET A 232 -4.84 22.19 -1.26
N LYS A 233 -4.27 23.33 -1.68
CA LYS A 233 -3.05 23.36 -2.53
C LYS A 233 -1.85 22.67 -1.92
N LYS A 234 -1.83 22.49 -0.59
CA LYS A 234 -0.75 21.82 0.13
C LYS A 234 -0.99 20.32 0.30
N LEU A 235 -2.18 19.82 -0.01
CA LEU A 235 -2.52 18.40 0.08
C LEU A 235 -1.91 17.62 -1.08
N GLU A 236 -1.11 16.61 -0.75
CA GLU A 236 -0.73 15.52 -1.65
C GLU A 236 -1.78 14.40 -1.61
N ARG A 237 -2.44 14.23 -0.46
CA ARG A 237 -3.44 13.17 -0.24
C ARG A 237 -4.62 13.64 0.59
N LEU A 238 -5.83 13.36 0.12
CA LEU A 238 -7.07 13.55 0.86
C LEU A 238 -7.88 12.25 0.90
N GLY A 239 -8.12 11.74 2.10
CA GLY A 239 -9.00 10.61 2.36
C GLY A 239 -10.19 11.04 3.22
N ILE A 240 -11.40 10.87 2.71
CA ILE A 240 -12.65 11.10 3.46
C ILE A 240 -13.41 9.79 3.53
N LYS A 241 -13.68 9.31 4.75
CA LYS A 241 -14.44 8.07 4.98
C LYS A 241 -15.73 8.39 5.73
N LYS A 242 -16.84 7.75 5.35
CA LYS A 242 -18.10 7.80 6.10
C LYS A 242 -17.96 7.03 7.42
N MET A 243 -18.45 7.60 8.51
CA MET A 243 -18.57 6.90 9.79
C MET A 243 -19.55 5.73 9.69
N GLU A 244 -19.29 4.62 10.38
CA GLU A 244 -20.04 3.35 10.26
C GLU A 244 -21.43 3.36 10.93
N ASN A 245 -21.91 4.53 11.36
CA ASN A 245 -23.11 4.68 12.18
C ASN A 245 -24.43 4.62 11.40
N GLU A 246 -24.41 4.87 10.09
CA GLU A 246 -25.61 4.98 9.24
C GLU A 246 -25.51 4.18 7.94
N GLU A 247 -26.54 3.36 7.67
CA GLU A 247 -26.67 2.55 6.45
C GLU A 247 -27.11 3.36 5.22
N LYS A 248 -27.45 4.65 5.41
CA LYS A 248 -27.94 5.48 4.33
C LYS A 248 -26.82 5.85 3.38
N THR A 249 -26.97 5.52 2.11
CA THR A 249 -26.10 6.01 1.07
C THR A 249 -26.30 7.51 0.86
N GLU A 250 -25.22 8.29 0.92
CA GLU A 250 -25.22 9.74 0.70
C GLU A 250 -24.31 10.10 -0.47
N ASN A 251 -24.70 11.13 -1.21
CA ASN A 251 -23.92 11.66 -2.32
C ASN A 251 -22.98 12.77 -1.84
N PHE A 252 -21.77 12.83 -2.40
CA PHE A 252 -20.76 13.81 -2.07
C PHE A 252 -20.23 14.49 -3.33
N ASN A 253 -21.11 15.17 -4.04
CA ASN A 253 -20.78 15.86 -5.29
C ASN A 253 -20.11 17.21 -5.03
N GLU A 254 -20.45 17.83 -3.90
CA GLU A 254 -19.99 19.15 -3.45
C GLU A 254 -18.46 19.22 -3.29
N ILE A 255 -17.77 18.09 -3.22
CA ILE A 255 -16.31 18.06 -3.19
C ILE A 255 -15.69 18.70 -4.44
N ALA A 256 -16.36 18.59 -5.59
CA ALA A 256 -15.90 19.16 -6.86
C ALA A 256 -16.11 20.69 -6.94
N GLU A 257 -16.77 21.29 -5.95
CA GLU A 257 -17.03 22.73 -5.85
C GLU A 257 -16.02 23.42 -4.92
N LEU A 258 -15.16 22.66 -4.23
CA LEU A 258 -14.23 23.18 -3.25
C LEU A 258 -13.04 23.90 -3.91
N GLU A 259 -12.62 25.03 -3.34
CA GLU A 259 -11.45 25.77 -3.82
C GLU A 259 -10.19 24.88 -3.84
N ASP A 260 -9.51 24.82 -4.99
CA ASP A 260 -8.26 24.08 -5.22
C ASP A 260 -8.33 22.55 -5.11
N TRP A 261 -9.52 21.94 -5.07
CA TRP A 261 -9.68 20.49 -4.95
C TRP A 261 -9.01 19.72 -6.11
N GLU A 262 -8.94 20.30 -7.31
CA GLU A 262 -8.32 19.72 -8.50
C GLU A 262 -6.81 19.49 -8.31
N SER A 263 -6.14 20.31 -7.50
CA SER A 263 -4.70 20.23 -7.27
C SER A 263 -4.26 18.99 -6.47
N ILE A 264 -5.20 18.34 -5.77
CA ILE A 264 -4.93 17.17 -4.92
C ILE A 264 -4.67 15.95 -5.80
N PRO A 265 -3.47 15.33 -5.78
CA PRO A 265 -3.16 14.18 -6.64
C PRO A 265 -3.83 12.88 -6.22
N GLU A 266 -3.90 12.60 -4.91
CA GLU A 266 -4.53 11.38 -4.39
C GLU A 266 -5.82 11.71 -3.64
N LEU A 267 -6.96 11.24 -4.18
CA LEU A 267 -8.28 11.45 -3.61
C LEU A 267 -8.97 10.11 -3.31
N LYS A 268 -9.39 9.92 -2.05
CA LYS A 268 -10.13 8.72 -1.62
C LYS A 268 -11.40 9.14 -0.90
N ILE A 269 -12.55 8.76 -1.44
CA ILE A 269 -13.87 8.96 -0.84
C ILE A 269 -14.47 7.57 -0.60
N GLU A 270 -14.68 7.22 0.67
CA GLU A 270 -15.11 5.89 1.08
C GLU A 270 -16.43 5.96 1.86
N GLY A 271 -17.39 5.10 1.54
CA GLY A 271 -18.70 5.08 2.18
C GLY A 271 -19.68 6.17 1.73
N PHE A 272 -19.26 7.08 0.85
CA PHE A 272 -20.14 8.00 0.11
C PHE A 272 -20.19 7.63 -1.37
N GLN A 273 -21.25 8.06 -2.06
CA GLN A 273 -21.38 7.97 -3.50
C GLN A 273 -21.08 9.29 -4.18
N VAL A 274 -20.70 9.22 -5.45
CA VAL A 274 -20.56 10.38 -6.32
C VAL A 274 -21.38 10.10 -7.57
N THR A 275 -22.22 11.06 -7.96
CA THR A 275 -23.08 10.95 -9.16
C THR A 275 -22.61 11.83 -10.30
N LEU A 276 -21.57 12.64 -10.08
CA LEU A 276 -20.93 13.43 -11.12
C LEU A 276 -20.26 12.52 -12.17
N PRO A 277 -20.11 12.99 -13.42
CA PRO A 277 -19.41 12.23 -14.46
C PRO A 277 -18.00 11.85 -14.01
N LEU A 278 -17.60 10.59 -14.24
CA LEU A 278 -16.30 10.08 -13.76
C LEU A 278 -15.12 10.88 -14.29
N GLN A 279 -15.22 11.40 -15.52
CA GLN A 279 -14.21 12.27 -16.15
C GLN A 279 -13.76 13.42 -15.25
N THR A 280 -14.67 13.94 -14.41
CA THR A 280 -14.38 14.99 -13.41
C THR A 280 -13.21 14.60 -12.50
N PHE A 281 -13.03 13.31 -12.20
CA PHE A 281 -12.05 12.81 -11.25
C PHE A 281 -10.86 12.06 -11.87
N LEU A 282 -10.89 11.73 -13.17
CA LEU A 282 -9.86 10.87 -13.78
C LEU A 282 -8.49 11.54 -13.95
N HIS A 283 -8.40 12.85 -13.73
CA HIS A 283 -7.13 13.58 -13.70
C HIS A 283 -6.29 13.29 -12.44
N LYS A 284 -6.86 12.61 -11.42
CA LYS A 284 -6.20 12.28 -10.16
C LYS A 284 -5.20 11.14 -10.39
N SER A 285 -3.98 11.27 -9.88
CA SER A 285 -2.97 10.20 -9.98
C SER A 285 -3.43 8.93 -9.23
N THR A 286 -4.02 9.12 -8.04
CA THR A 286 -4.69 8.05 -7.30
C THR A 286 -6.14 8.42 -6.99
N LEU A 287 -7.09 7.57 -7.36
CA LEU A 287 -8.51 7.76 -7.08
C LEU A 287 -9.12 6.54 -6.42
N LYS A 288 -9.92 6.76 -5.38
CA LYS A 288 -10.88 5.76 -4.87
C LYS A 288 -12.22 6.43 -4.63
N LEU A 289 -13.28 5.94 -5.26
CA LEU A 289 -14.64 6.44 -5.07
C LEU A 289 -15.68 5.34 -5.26
N SER A 290 -16.94 5.64 -4.95
CA SER A 290 -18.09 4.79 -5.26
C SER A 290 -19.08 5.54 -6.12
N VAL A 291 -19.64 4.87 -7.14
CA VAL A 291 -20.74 5.39 -7.97
C VAL A 291 -21.99 4.52 -7.81
N PRO A 292 -23.20 5.06 -8.02
CA PRO A 292 -24.41 4.24 -7.98
C PRO A 292 -24.45 3.21 -9.13
N THR A 293 -24.20 3.67 -10.35
CA THR A 293 -24.20 2.84 -11.55
C THR A 293 -22.87 3.00 -12.26
N LEU A 294 -22.27 1.89 -12.68
CA LEU A 294 -21.11 1.87 -13.56
C LEU A 294 -21.51 1.27 -14.92
N THR A 295 -21.13 1.92 -16.00
CA THR A 295 -21.42 1.48 -17.37
C THR A 295 -20.18 0.97 -18.08
N MET A 296 -20.36 0.29 -19.22
CA MET A 296 -19.24 -0.12 -20.06
C MET A 296 -18.43 1.09 -20.56
N GLU A 297 -19.11 2.17 -20.95
CA GLU A 297 -18.47 3.41 -21.42
C GLU A 297 -17.57 4.01 -20.33
N ASP A 298 -18.02 4.00 -19.07
CA ASP A 298 -17.22 4.47 -17.93
C ASP A 298 -15.93 3.66 -17.76
N VAL A 299 -16.01 2.33 -17.83
CA VAL A 299 -14.85 1.43 -17.64
C VAL A 299 -13.86 1.61 -18.79
N LEU A 300 -14.35 1.73 -20.03
CA LEU A 300 -13.52 1.99 -21.20
C LEU A 300 -12.91 3.40 -21.17
N LEU A 301 -13.63 4.40 -20.67
CA LEU A 301 -13.12 5.75 -20.46
C LEU A 301 -11.93 5.75 -19.48
N ILE A 302 -12.05 5.05 -18.35
CA ILE A 302 -10.93 4.92 -17.40
C ILE A 302 -9.75 4.24 -18.06
N LYS A 303 -9.96 3.11 -18.76
CA LYS A 303 -8.91 2.40 -19.51
C LYS A 303 -8.19 3.33 -20.49
N GLN A 304 -8.93 4.10 -21.29
CA GLN A 304 -8.36 5.03 -22.27
C GLN A 304 -7.58 6.17 -21.59
N THR A 305 -8.07 6.67 -20.46
CA THR A 305 -7.37 7.71 -19.69
C THR A 305 -6.00 7.22 -19.19
N PHE A 306 -5.93 5.98 -18.71
CA PHE A 306 -4.66 5.34 -18.33
C PHE A 306 -3.72 5.11 -19.51
N ILE A 307 -4.24 4.77 -20.69
CA ILE A 307 -3.40 4.63 -21.88
C ILE A 307 -2.85 6.00 -22.33
N ALA A 308 -3.65 7.06 -22.19
CA ALA A 308 -3.28 8.40 -22.61
C ALA A 308 -2.32 9.14 -21.66
N SER A 309 -2.26 8.76 -20.38
CA SER A 309 -1.53 9.51 -19.36
C SER A 309 -0.60 8.61 -18.52
N PRO A 310 0.73 8.76 -18.62
CA PRO A 310 1.69 8.00 -17.81
C PRO A 310 1.81 8.51 -16.35
N LEU A 311 1.02 9.52 -15.96
CA LEU A 311 1.03 10.12 -14.62
C LEU A 311 0.03 9.44 -13.66
N LEU A 312 -0.83 8.57 -14.18
CA LEU A 312 -1.84 7.87 -13.40
C LEU A 312 -1.22 6.64 -12.73
N ASP A 313 -1.40 6.51 -11.42
CA ASP A 313 -0.90 5.37 -10.66
C ASP A 313 -2.01 4.34 -10.45
N TYR A 314 -3.15 4.77 -9.89
CA TYR A 314 -4.16 3.85 -9.38
C TYR A 314 -5.57 4.43 -9.37
N HIS A 315 -6.55 3.70 -9.90
CA HIS A 315 -7.97 4.06 -9.76
C HIS A 315 -8.76 2.86 -9.26
N LYS A 316 -9.59 3.06 -8.24
CA LYS A 316 -10.57 2.07 -7.76
C LYS A 316 -11.97 2.67 -7.73
N VAL A 317 -12.88 2.07 -8.46
CA VAL A 317 -14.27 2.52 -8.57
C VAL A 317 -15.18 1.41 -8.07
N HIS A 318 -15.81 1.64 -6.92
CA HIS A 318 -16.88 0.78 -6.42
C HIS A 318 -18.21 1.14 -7.10
N TYR A 319 -19.09 0.15 -7.26
CA TYR A 319 -20.41 0.36 -7.86
C TYR A 319 -21.50 -0.37 -7.09
N ASN A 320 -22.74 0.13 -7.15
CA ASN A 320 -23.90 -0.65 -6.66
C ASN A 320 -24.45 -1.54 -7.77
N THR A 321 -24.58 -0.98 -8.97
CA THR A 321 -25.12 -1.65 -10.16
C THR A 321 -24.12 -1.55 -11.31
N LEU A 322 -23.84 -2.67 -11.97
CA LEU A 322 -23.07 -2.73 -13.20
C LEU A 322 -24.01 -3.14 -14.34
N LYS A 323 -24.05 -2.37 -15.43
CA LYS A 323 -24.83 -2.71 -16.62
C LYS A 323 -24.04 -3.61 -17.56
N ASP A 324 -24.72 -4.58 -18.16
CA ASP A 324 -24.23 -5.40 -19.27
C ASP A 324 -22.83 -6.01 -19.04
N MET A 325 -22.66 -6.69 -17.90
CA MET A 325 -21.38 -7.27 -17.45
C MET A 325 -20.72 -8.15 -18.52
N ASP A 326 -21.49 -9.02 -19.19
CA ASP A 326 -20.95 -9.96 -20.18
C ASP A 326 -20.43 -9.23 -21.43
N GLN A 327 -21.13 -8.17 -21.86
CA GLN A 327 -20.68 -7.34 -22.99
C GLN A 327 -19.41 -6.58 -22.62
N LEU A 328 -19.35 -6.04 -21.40
CA LEU A 328 -18.16 -5.36 -20.90
C LEU A 328 -16.95 -6.31 -20.81
N HIS A 329 -17.11 -7.51 -20.26
CA HIS A 329 -16.03 -8.49 -20.21
C HIS A 329 -15.57 -8.89 -21.61
N SER A 330 -16.51 -9.08 -22.54
CA SER A 330 -16.18 -9.35 -23.95
C SER A 330 -15.40 -8.19 -24.60
N ALA A 331 -15.76 -6.94 -24.29
CA ALA A 331 -15.07 -5.75 -24.79
C ALA A 331 -13.66 -5.57 -24.19
N LEU A 332 -13.42 -6.07 -22.98
CA LEU A 332 -12.08 -6.08 -22.35
C LEU A 332 -11.22 -7.26 -22.83
N GLY A 333 -11.82 -8.32 -23.37
CA GLY A 333 -11.13 -9.52 -23.88
C GLY A 333 -11.12 -10.67 -22.89
N GLU A 334 -10.29 -11.69 -23.14
CA GLU A 334 -10.13 -12.82 -22.23
C GLU A 334 -9.46 -12.36 -20.93
N GLY A 335 -10.16 -12.52 -19.82
CA GLY A 335 -9.68 -12.14 -18.49
C GLY A 335 -9.26 -13.36 -17.68
N ASP A 336 -8.19 -13.20 -16.89
CA ASP A 336 -7.67 -14.23 -16.00
C ASP A 336 -8.47 -14.30 -14.69
N GLY A 337 -8.81 -15.51 -14.26
CA GLY A 337 -9.42 -15.78 -12.96
C GLY A 337 -10.95 -15.93 -13.00
N ASN A 338 -11.49 -16.70 -12.04
CA ASN A 338 -12.93 -16.99 -11.99
C ASN A 338 -13.72 -15.88 -11.27
N ASN A 339 -13.44 -15.67 -9.98
CA ASN A 339 -14.22 -14.75 -9.13
C ASN A 339 -13.75 -13.29 -9.22
N VAL A 340 -12.46 -13.12 -9.50
CA VAL A 340 -11.82 -11.82 -9.74
C VAL A 340 -11.21 -11.94 -11.12
N LYS A 341 -11.72 -11.17 -12.08
CA LYS A 341 -11.22 -11.16 -13.45
C LYS A 341 -10.16 -10.10 -13.60
N THR A 342 -9.05 -10.44 -14.24
CA THR A 342 -7.93 -9.52 -14.48
C THR A 342 -7.61 -9.46 -15.96
N TRP A 343 -7.43 -8.25 -16.49
CA TRP A 343 -7.00 -8.01 -17.87
C TRP A 343 -5.71 -7.21 -17.87
N TYR A 344 -4.91 -7.46 -18.91
CA TYR A 344 -3.65 -6.80 -19.15
C TYR A 344 -3.68 -6.19 -20.55
N HIS A 345 -3.29 -4.93 -20.67
CA HIS A 345 -3.16 -4.27 -21.97
C HIS A 345 -1.88 -3.45 -22.04
N ASP A 346 -1.18 -3.55 -23.16
CA ASP A 346 -0.01 -2.73 -23.41
C ASP A 346 -0.40 -1.26 -23.63
N ILE A 347 0.40 -0.34 -23.09
CA ILE A 347 0.31 1.08 -23.39
C ILE A 347 1.22 1.34 -24.61
N PRO A 348 0.65 1.73 -25.78
CA PRO A 348 1.42 1.91 -27.01
C PRO A 348 2.63 2.82 -26.81
N GLU A 349 3.73 2.51 -27.50
CA GLU A 349 4.97 3.30 -27.50
C GLU A 349 5.69 3.38 -26.14
N THR A 350 5.21 2.63 -25.14
CA THR A 350 5.85 2.48 -23.83
C THR A 350 6.20 1.00 -23.55
N ARG A 351 6.98 0.75 -22.49
CA ARG A 351 7.16 -0.59 -21.90
C ARG A 351 6.25 -0.80 -20.69
N GLN A 352 5.13 -0.08 -20.64
CA GLN A 352 4.19 -0.11 -19.53
C GLN A 352 2.93 -0.86 -19.95
N GLU A 353 2.32 -1.50 -18.97
CA GLU A 353 1.09 -2.27 -19.11
C GLU A 353 0.06 -1.67 -18.14
N ILE A 354 -1.19 -1.57 -18.58
CA ILE A 354 -2.31 -1.31 -17.70
C ILE A 354 -2.90 -2.64 -17.23
N THR A 355 -3.06 -2.78 -15.92
CA THR A 355 -3.81 -3.87 -15.30
C THR A 355 -5.20 -3.39 -14.95
N ILE A 356 -6.22 -4.15 -15.35
CA ILE A 356 -7.62 -3.93 -15.00
C ILE A 356 -8.09 -5.12 -14.18
N VAL A 357 -8.60 -4.89 -12.98
CA VAL A 357 -9.11 -5.94 -12.08
C VAL A 357 -10.58 -5.65 -11.81
N HIS A 358 -11.42 -6.66 -11.98
CA HIS A 358 -12.83 -6.62 -11.63
C HIS A 358 -13.15 -7.68 -10.59
N ASP A 359 -13.63 -7.24 -9.43
CA ASP A 359 -14.16 -8.10 -8.38
C ASP A 359 -15.67 -7.90 -8.30
N ALA A 360 -16.42 -8.85 -8.86
CA ALA A 360 -17.87 -8.79 -8.89
C ALA A 360 -18.50 -8.96 -7.50
N ASN A 361 -17.84 -9.71 -6.60
CA ASN A 361 -18.34 -9.97 -5.25
C ASN A 361 -18.23 -8.72 -4.37
N ASN A 362 -17.09 -8.05 -4.45
CA ASN A 362 -16.85 -6.79 -3.73
C ASN A 362 -17.28 -5.54 -4.54
N ARG A 363 -17.85 -5.76 -5.73
CA ARG A 363 -18.43 -4.77 -6.65
C ARG A 363 -17.50 -3.59 -6.93
N PHE A 364 -16.32 -3.86 -7.48
CA PHE A 364 -15.41 -2.80 -7.91
C PHE A 364 -14.60 -3.15 -9.16
N PHE A 365 -14.17 -2.09 -9.85
CA PHE A 365 -13.06 -2.13 -10.81
C PHE A 365 -11.84 -1.43 -10.23
N CYS A 366 -10.67 -1.92 -10.60
CA CYS A 366 -9.38 -1.35 -10.26
C CYS A 366 -8.50 -1.27 -11.50
N PHE A 367 -7.80 -0.15 -11.66
CA PHE A 367 -6.89 0.13 -12.76
C PHE A 367 -5.56 0.57 -12.18
N SER A 368 -4.46 0.05 -12.71
CA SER A 368 -3.11 0.45 -12.30
C SER A 368 -2.11 0.35 -13.45
N GLN A 369 -1.15 1.27 -13.50
CA GLN A 369 0.00 1.15 -14.41
C GLN A 369 1.12 0.36 -13.74
N TYR A 370 1.73 -0.54 -14.49
CA TYR A 370 2.91 -1.28 -14.07
C TYR A 370 4.18 -0.78 -14.79
N VAL A 371 5.30 -0.83 -14.07
CA VAL A 371 6.65 -0.64 -14.64
C VAL A 371 7.39 -1.95 -14.47
N GLU A 372 7.77 -2.60 -15.58
CA GLU A 372 8.61 -3.79 -15.56
C GLU A 372 9.94 -3.51 -14.82
N GLN A 373 10.20 -4.24 -13.74
CA GLN A 373 11.50 -4.23 -13.06
C GLN A 373 12.29 -5.49 -13.41
N LEU A 374 13.39 -5.31 -14.13
CA LEU A 374 14.32 -6.38 -14.52
C LEU A 374 15.17 -6.82 -13.31
N PHE A 375 14.98 -8.06 -12.83
CA PHE A 375 15.90 -8.70 -11.89
C PHE A 375 16.62 -9.88 -12.57
N LYS A 376 17.96 -9.82 -12.65
CA LYS A 376 18.78 -10.96 -13.08
C LYS A 376 19.08 -11.86 -11.89
N PHE A 377 18.42 -13.02 -11.80
CA PHE A 377 18.80 -14.08 -10.88
C PHE A 377 19.59 -15.15 -11.61
N SER A 378 20.83 -15.39 -11.19
CA SER A 378 21.72 -16.34 -11.86
C SER A 378 21.61 -17.79 -11.36
N ASN A 379 20.61 -18.17 -10.54
CA ASN A 379 20.37 -19.56 -10.08
C ASN A 379 19.00 -19.73 -9.39
N CYS A 380 17.88 -19.62 -10.13
CA CYS A 380 16.55 -19.93 -9.57
C CYS A 380 16.23 -21.43 -9.67
N VAL A 381 15.70 -22.00 -8.58
CA VAL A 381 15.10 -23.36 -8.58
C VAL A 381 13.64 -23.23 -9.01
N LEU A 382 13.30 -23.76 -10.20
CA LEU A 382 11.95 -23.69 -10.76
C LEU A 382 10.99 -24.67 -10.05
N PRO A 383 9.67 -24.38 -10.02
CA PRO A 383 8.63 -25.30 -9.52
C PRO A 383 8.70 -26.69 -10.18
N ARG A 384 8.37 -27.76 -9.45
CA ARG A 384 8.44 -29.16 -9.92
C ARG A 384 7.72 -29.41 -11.25
N LYS A 385 6.65 -28.68 -11.58
CA LYS A 385 5.94 -28.77 -12.87
C LYS A 385 6.76 -28.29 -14.08
N LEU A 386 7.73 -27.39 -13.89
CA LEU A 386 8.56 -26.79 -14.95
C LEU A 386 9.95 -27.43 -15.07
N GLN A 387 10.30 -28.35 -14.15
CA GLN A 387 11.58 -29.06 -14.14
C GLN A 387 11.71 -30.13 -15.23
N TYR A 388 10.64 -30.44 -15.96
CA TYR A 388 10.65 -31.47 -17.02
C TYR A 388 11.19 -30.96 -18.36
N LEU A 389 11.49 -29.66 -18.46
CA LEU A 389 12.10 -29.08 -19.64
C LEU A 389 13.58 -28.84 -19.35
N PRO A 390 14.47 -29.35 -20.20
CA PRO A 390 15.87 -29.11 -19.95
C PRO A 390 16.33 -27.75 -20.45
N PHE A 391 16.78 -26.92 -19.51
CA PHE A 391 17.49 -25.68 -19.80
C PHE A 391 18.99 -25.97 -19.82
N TYR A 392 19.48 -26.62 -20.88
CA TYR A 392 20.90 -26.95 -21.01
C TYR A 392 21.69 -25.73 -21.50
N GLY A 393 22.44 -25.06 -20.61
CA GLY A 393 23.40 -24.02 -20.96
C GLY A 393 22.84 -22.61 -21.22
N CYS A 394 21.52 -22.41 -21.13
CA CYS A 394 20.88 -21.11 -21.35
C CYS A 394 20.97 -20.18 -20.13
N ARG A 395 21.06 -18.86 -20.35
CA ARG A 395 20.83 -17.85 -19.32
C ARG A 395 19.33 -17.62 -19.18
N SER A 396 18.75 -18.11 -18.09
CA SER A 396 17.38 -17.77 -17.72
C SER A 396 17.31 -16.47 -16.92
N GLN A 397 16.32 -15.63 -17.23
CA GLN A 397 16.00 -14.43 -16.45
C GLN A 397 14.53 -14.51 -16.02
N LEU A 398 14.25 -14.15 -14.77
CA LEU A 398 12.90 -14.19 -14.22
C LEU A 398 12.43 -12.75 -14.02
N HIS A 399 11.38 -12.36 -14.74
CA HIS A 399 10.81 -11.02 -14.64
C HIS A 399 9.67 -11.06 -13.63
N TYR A 400 9.83 -10.34 -12.51
CA TYR A 400 8.81 -10.29 -11.46
C TYR A 400 7.88 -9.11 -11.70
N LYS A 401 6.57 -9.38 -11.72
CA LYS A 401 5.52 -8.36 -11.63
C LYS A 401 5.06 -8.26 -10.16
N ASN A 402 5.23 -7.08 -9.55
CA ASN A 402 4.72 -6.76 -8.21
C ASN A 402 3.75 -5.57 -8.29
N PRO A 403 2.43 -5.78 -8.27
CA PRO A 403 1.49 -4.68 -8.14
C PRO A 403 1.76 -4.02 -6.79
N ARG A 404 2.17 -2.74 -6.76
CA ARG A 404 2.64 -2.04 -5.54
C ARG A 404 1.67 -2.08 -4.35
N ASN A 405 0.43 -2.56 -4.53
CA ASN A 405 -0.65 -2.57 -3.54
C ASN A 405 -1.39 -3.92 -3.36
N LEU A 406 -0.98 -5.03 -4.01
CA LEU A 406 -1.56 -6.36 -3.75
C LEU A 406 -0.55 -7.20 -2.95
N GLY A 407 -0.60 -7.05 -1.63
CA GLY A 407 0.26 -7.82 -0.74
C GLY A 407 -0.05 -9.31 -0.84
N THR A 408 0.76 -10.05 -1.60
CA THR A 408 1.29 -11.42 -1.36
C THR A 408 1.52 -12.25 -2.65
N TYR A 409 1.15 -11.78 -3.84
CA TYR A 409 1.29 -12.57 -5.07
C TYR A 409 2.24 -11.92 -6.08
N PHE A 410 3.21 -12.69 -6.57
CA PHE A 410 4.12 -12.28 -7.65
C PHE A 410 3.84 -13.14 -8.88
N GLN A 411 3.71 -12.47 -10.01
CA GLN A 411 3.65 -13.13 -11.32
C GLN A 411 5.04 -13.08 -11.95
N ALA A 412 5.55 -14.24 -12.38
CA ALA A 412 6.87 -14.34 -12.99
C ALA A 412 6.77 -14.78 -14.45
N ASN A 413 7.39 -14.01 -15.36
CA ASN A 413 7.62 -14.41 -16.74
C ASN A 413 9.07 -14.92 -16.87
N LEU A 414 9.26 -16.09 -17.48
CA LEU A 414 10.58 -16.68 -17.73
C LEU A 414 11.06 -16.27 -19.12
N GLU A 415 12.28 -15.73 -19.20
CA GLU A 415 13.01 -15.57 -20.45
C GLU A 415 14.20 -16.53 -20.49
N VAL A 416 14.49 -17.07 -21.67
CA VAL A 416 15.61 -17.98 -21.93
C VAL A 416 16.44 -17.39 -23.08
N ASP A 417 17.69 -17.03 -22.81
CA ASP A 417 18.61 -16.41 -23.79
C ASP A 417 18.03 -15.16 -24.50
N GLY A 418 17.24 -14.36 -23.77
CA GLY A 418 16.65 -13.11 -24.27
C GLY A 418 15.42 -13.31 -25.17
N ARG A 419 14.80 -14.48 -25.13
CA ARG A 419 13.51 -14.78 -25.79
C ARG A 419 12.47 -15.19 -24.76
N SER A 420 11.20 -14.99 -25.08
CA SER A 420 10.11 -15.44 -24.19
C SER A 420 10.17 -16.96 -24.03
N PHE A 421 9.75 -17.48 -22.88
CA PHE A 421 9.68 -18.92 -22.65
C PHE A 421 8.80 -19.63 -23.69
N LYS A 422 7.74 -18.97 -24.17
CA LYS A 422 6.89 -19.48 -25.26
C LYS A 422 7.69 -19.68 -26.55
N ASP A 423 8.45 -18.67 -26.98
CA ASP A 423 9.27 -18.78 -28.20
C ASP A 423 10.35 -19.86 -28.06
N TYR A 424 10.94 -19.98 -26.87
CA TYR A 424 11.89 -21.06 -26.56
C TYR A 424 11.22 -22.43 -26.63
N GLN A 425 10.02 -22.61 -26.09
CA GLN A 425 9.28 -23.87 -26.13
C GLN A 425 8.88 -24.26 -27.56
N GLU A 426 8.46 -23.30 -28.39
CA GLU A 426 8.17 -23.55 -29.81
C GLU A 426 9.42 -24.00 -30.57
N GLN A 427 10.56 -23.33 -30.37
CA GLN A 427 11.83 -23.74 -30.98
C GLN A 427 12.33 -25.09 -30.44
N PHE A 428 12.21 -25.30 -29.12
CA PHE A 428 12.61 -26.55 -28.48
C PHE A 428 11.75 -27.72 -28.98
N SER A 429 10.43 -27.55 -29.07
CA SER A 429 9.52 -28.59 -29.58
C SER A 429 9.66 -28.84 -31.08
N GLN A 430 10.23 -27.90 -31.85
CA GLN A 430 10.62 -28.15 -33.23
C GLN A 430 11.81 -29.11 -33.30
N LYS A 431 12.84 -28.90 -32.46
CA LYS A 431 14.08 -29.69 -32.47
C LYS A 431 14.03 -30.99 -31.65
N PHE A 432 13.32 -30.99 -30.52
CA PHE A 432 13.32 -32.06 -29.53
C PHE A 432 11.92 -32.62 -29.29
N ILE A 433 11.85 -33.86 -28.80
CA ILE A 433 10.62 -34.49 -28.28
C ILE A 433 10.89 -34.91 -26.84
N THR A 434 9.95 -34.59 -25.95
CA THR A 434 10.00 -34.98 -24.55
C THR A 434 8.77 -35.84 -24.22
N TRP A 435 9.00 -37.00 -23.62
CA TRP A 435 7.94 -37.87 -23.13
C TRP A 435 7.67 -37.65 -21.65
N LYS A 436 6.47 -38.05 -21.18
CA LYS A 436 6.15 -38.04 -19.75
C LYS A 436 7.20 -38.86 -18.98
N PRO A 437 7.58 -38.45 -17.76
CA PRO A 437 8.60 -39.14 -17.00
C PRO A 437 8.26 -40.62 -16.78
N ILE A 438 9.26 -41.47 -16.89
CA ILE A 438 9.14 -42.91 -16.66
C ILE A 438 9.63 -43.18 -15.23
N THR A 439 8.78 -43.75 -14.39
CA THR A 439 9.18 -44.15 -13.04
C THR A 439 10.02 -45.44 -13.10
N VAL A 440 11.31 -45.32 -12.81
CA VAL A 440 12.27 -46.43 -12.74
C VAL A 440 12.88 -46.46 -11.35
N ALA A 441 12.79 -47.60 -10.66
CA ALA A 441 13.32 -47.79 -9.29
C ALA A 441 12.90 -46.70 -8.29
N GLY A 442 11.65 -46.21 -8.40
CA GLY A 442 11.08 -45.18 -7.53
C GLY A 442 11.54 -43.75 -7.84
N LYS A 443 12.24 -43.53 -8.96
CA LYS A 443 12.63 -42.20 -9.46
C LYS A 443 12.02 -41.97 -10.84
N ASP A 444 11.52 -40.76 -11.05
CA ASP A 444 11.03 -40.33 -12.35
C ASP A 444 12.20 -39.89 -13.22
N VAL A 445 12.34 -40.53 -14.38
CA VAL A 445 13.41 -40.27 -15.35
C VAL A 445 12.82 -39.58 -16.57
N SER A 446 13.44 -38.48 -17.01
CA SER A 446 13.05 -37.77 -18.22
C SER A 446 13.84 -38.27 -19.42
N VAL A 447 13.13 -38.55 -20.52
CA VAL A 447 13.70 -38.96 -21.79
C VAL A 447 13.40 -37.89 -22.83
N VAL A 448 14.45 -37.43 -23.51
CA VAL A 448 14.37 -36.46 -24.60
C VAL A 448 15.08 -37.02 -25.83
N LEU A 449 14.47 -36.83 -27.00
CA LEU A 449 15.07 -37.17 -28.29
C LEU A 449 15.35 -35.88 -29.08
N ASP A 450 16.58 -35.72 -29.55
CA ASP A 450 16.89 -34.77 -30.62
C ASP A 450 16.43 -35.37 -31.97
N LYS A 451 15.49 -34.71 -32.65
CA LYS A 451 14.89 -35.24 -33.88
C LYS A 451 15.86 -35.25 -35.06
N GLU A 452 16.91 -34.42 -35.02
CA GLU A 452 17.87 -34.26 -36.12
C GLU A 452 19.02 -35.25 -35.96
N THR A 453 19.62 -35.34 -34.77
CA THR A 453 20.76 -36.24 -34.51
C THR A 453 20.33 -37.66 -34.10
N LEU A 454 19.06 -37.82 -33.71
CA LEU A 454 18.48 -39.02 -33.09
C LEU A 454 19.21 -39.42 -31.80
N GLU A 455 19.89 -38.48 -31.17
CA GLU A 455 20.54 -38.68 -29.88
C GLU A 455 19.49 -38.70 -28.77
N VAL A 456 19.58 -39.69 -27.87
CA VAL A 456 18.67 -39.86 -26.75
C VAL A 456 19.35 -39.35 -25.49
N TRP A 457 18.61 -38.57 -24.71
CA TRP A 457 19.08 -37.93 -23.50
C TRP A 457 18.28 -38.42 -22.30
N ARG A 458 18.98 -38.77 -21.23
CA ARG A 458 18.44 -39.12 -19.91
C ARG A 458 18.82 -38.04 -18.90
N ASP A 459 17.83 -37.35 -18.35
CA ASP A 459 18.02 -36.31 -17.31
C ASP A 459 19.16 -35.31 -17.62
N GLY A 460 19.42 -35.06 -18.91
CA GLY A 460 20.47 -34.16 -19.38
C GLY A 460 21.82 -34.71 -19.73
N ASN A 461 21.95 -36.02 -19.77
CA ASN A 461 23.14 -36.66 -20.31
C ASN A 461 22.73 -37.51 -21.51
N ALA A 462 23.47 -37.37 -22.61
CA ALA A 462 23.35 -38.29 -23.73
C ALA A 462 23.62 -39.72 -23.27
N ILE A 463 22.82 -40.67 -23.75
CA ILE A 463 22.96 -42.08 -23.43
C ILE A 463 23.31 -42.89 -24.67
N ASP A 464 24.05 -43.97 -24.46
CA ASP A 464 24.38 -44.91 -25.53
C ASP A 464 23.11 -45.62 -26.00
N THR A 465 22.96 -45.70 -27.32
CA THR A 465 21.81 -46.35 -27.96
C THR A 465 22.26 -47.27 -29.08
N THR A 466 21.52 -48.35 -29.29
CA THR A 466 21.71 -49.25 -30.44
C THR A 466 20.59 -49.00 -31.43
N ARG A 467 20.90 -48.92 -32.72
CA ARG A 467 19.91 -48.63 -33.77
C ARG A 467 19.81 -49.79 -34.74
N ASP A 468 18.59 -50.26 -34.98
CA ASP A 468 18.28 -51.24 -36.01
C ASP A 468 17.32 -50.64 -37.04
N PHE A 469 17.58 -50.92 -38.31
CA PHE A 469 16.69 -50.56 -39.41
C PHE A 469 15.67 -51.67 -39.58
N THR A 470 14.39 -51.35 -39.40
CA THR A 470 13.26 -52.26 -39.58
C THR A 470 12.49 -51.90 -40.84
N GLU A 471 11.60 -52.80 -41.28
CA GLU A 471 10.68 -52.53 -42.40
C GLU A 471 9.74 -51.35 -42.15
N SER A 472 9.60 -50.91 -40.89
CA SER A 472 8.71 -49.85 -40.43
C SER A 472 9.42 -48.57 -39.97
N GLY A 473 10.75 -48.48 -40.14
CA GLY A 473 11.54 -47.29 -39.78
C GLY A 473 12.81 -47.60 -39.01
N ILE A 474 13.25 -46.66 -38.16
CA ILE A 474 14.43 -46.82 -37.31
C ILE A 474 13.97 -47.15 -35.89
N ALA A 475 14.41 -48.30 -35.37
CA ALA A 475 14.23 -48.67 -33.98
C ALA A 475 15.50 -48.33 -33.19
N THR A 476 15.39 -47.45 -32.20
CA THR A 476 16.48 -47.06 -31.30
C THR A 476 16.25 -47.69 -29.93
N PHE A 477 17.14 -48.58 -29.50
CA PHE A 477 17.07 -49.33 -28.25
C PHE A 477 18.04 -48.76 -27.21
N PHE A 478 17.58 -48.68 -25.97
CA PHE A 478 18.38 -48.29 -24.81
C PHE A 478 17.77 -48.84 -23.52
N GLN A 479 18.52 -48.75 -22.42
CA GLN A 479 18.06 -49.22 -21.13
C GLN A 479 18.10 -48.11 -20.09
N LEU A 480 16.98 -47.90 -19.40
CA LEU A 480 16.90 -47.04 -18.23
C LEU A 480 17.02 -47.90 -16.97
N ASP A 481 18.23 -47.94 -16.40
CA ASP A 481 18.61 -48.83 -15.30
C ASP A 481 18.34 -50.31 -15.63
N LYS A 482 17.15 -50.85 -15.30
CA LYS A 482 16.74 -52.23 -15.65
C LYS A 482 15.58 -52.30 -16.65
N THR A 483 15.00 -51.16 -17.02
CA THR A 483 13.83 -51.06 -17.89
C THR A 483 14.29 -50.97 -19.35
N PRO A 484 14.02 -51.98 -20.21
CA PRO A 484 14.23 -51.87 -21.64
C PRO A 484 13.31 -50.81 -22.26
N CYS A 485 13.90 -49.94 -23.07
CA CYS A 485 13.21 -48.88 -23.79
C CYS A 485 13.52 -48.96 -25.29
N LYS A 486 12.53 -48.61 -26.12
CA LYS A 486 12.71 -48.48 -27.57
C LYS A 486 11.98 -47.24 -28.08
N ILE A 487 12.61 -46.51 -28.99
CA ILE A 487 11.99 -45.45 -29.76
C ILE A 487 11.81 -45.95 -31.19
N LEU A 488 10.58 -45.98 -31.67
CA LEU A 488 10.27 -46.26 -33.07
C LEU A 488 10.12 -44.94 -33.82
N SER A 489 10.97 -44.73 -34.82
CA SER A 489 10.97 -43.54 -35.67
C SER A 489 10.54 -43.92 -37.09
N ASN A 490 9.37 -43.45 -37.55
CA ASN A 490 8.84 -43.79 -38.87
C ASN A 490 8.65 -42.55 -39.76
N GLY A 491 9.14 -42.62 -41.00
CA GLY A 491 8.95 -41.59 -42.01
C GLY A 491 7.73 -41.89 -42.87
N THR A 492 6.75 -40.99 -42.91
CA THR A 492 5.60 -41.15 -43.82
C THR A 492 6.00 -40.76 -45.25
N SER A 493 5.79 -41.65 -46.23
CA SER A 493 6.06 -41.35 -47.64
C SER A 493 5.31 -40.08 -48.09
N GLY A 494 6.04 -39.02 -48.44
CA GLY A 494 5.47 -37.76 -48.93
C GLY A 494 5.38 -36.60 -47.92
N LYS A 495 5.74 -36.80 -46.64
CA LYS A 495 5.88 -35.69 -45.65
C LYS A 495 7.32 -35.59 -45.15
N ARG A 496 7.80 -34.36 -44.90
CA ARG A 496 9.14 -34.05 -44.35
C ARG A 496 9.28 -34.36 -42.84
N THR A 497 8.27 -34.93 -42.18
CA THR A 497 8.21 -35.06 -40.72
C THR A 497 8.19 -36.52 -40.29
N MET A 498 9.19 -36.93 -39.51
CA MET A 498 9.29 -38.27 -38.91
C MET A 498 8.48 -38.31 -37.61
N THR A 499 7.73 -39.39 -37.38
CA THR A 499 7.04 -39.61 -36.10
C THR A 499 7.92 -40.44 -35.19
N HIS A 500 7.92 -40.13 -33.89
CA HIS A 500 8.73 -40.83 -32.90
C HIS A 500 7.86 -41.26 -31.72
N ILE A 501 7.86 -42.55 -31.41
CA ILE A 501 7.05 -43.13 -30.33
C ILE A 501 7.98 -43.88 -29.38
N LEU A 502 7.95 -43.52 -28.10
CA LEU A 502 8.74 -44.16 -27.05
C LEU A 502 7.92 -45.27 -26.38
N TYR A 503 8.55 -46.42 -26.19
CA TYR A 503 8.04 -47.53 -25.40
C TYR A 503 8.99 -47.84 -24.25
N ALA A 504 8.44 -48.10 -23.06
CA ALA A 504 9.15 -48.63 -21.91
C ALA A 504 8.46 -49.92 -21.45
N ASN A 505 9.18 -51.04 -21.37
CA ASN A 505 8.59 -52.38 -21.18
C ASN A 505 7.43 -52.67 -22.16
N ASP A 506 7.60 -52.31 -23.43
CA ASP A 506 6.58 -52.41 -24.49
C ASP A 506 5.29 -51.62 -24.26
N VAL A 507 5.24 -50.75 -23.24
CA VAL A 507 4.14 -49.79 -23.02
C VAL A 507 4.50 -48.46 -23.63
N GLU A 508 3.61 -47.92 -24.46
CA GLU A 508 3.78 -46.59 -25.05
C GLU A 508 3.78 -45.49 -23.99
N VAL A 509 4.78 -44.61 -24.04
CA VAL A 509 4.91 -43.46 -23.14
C VAL A 509 4.34 -42.24 -23.85
N PRO A 510 3.34 -41.54 -23.27
CA PRO A 510 2.77 -40.36 -23.88
C PRO A 510 3.78 -39.21 -23.99
N ILE A 511 3.69 -38.43 -25.07
CA ILE A 511 4.39 -37.14 -25.19
C ILE A 511 3.83 -36.19 -24.13
N VAL A 512 4.66 -35.27 -23.63
CA VAL A 512 4.17 -34.16 -22.80
C VAL A 512 3.35 -33.23 -23.68
N VAL A 513 2.03 -33.45 -23.72
CA VAL A 513 1.06 -32.60 -24.44
C VAL A 513 0.28 -31.83 -23.39
N GLU A 514 0.77 -30.66 -22.98
CA GLU A 514 -0.04 -29.57 -22.43
C GLU A 514 0.83 -28.32 -22.18
N VAL A 515 0.42 -27.23 -22.82
CA VAL A 515 0.88 -25.87 -22.55
C VAL A 515 -0.07 -25.31 -21.50
N ASP A 516 0.42 -25.11 -20.27
CA ASP A 516 -0.28 -24.25 -19.31
C ASP A 516 0.15 -22.82 -19.67
N GLU A 517 -0.69 -22.10 -20.43
CA GLU A 517 -0.45 -20.70 -20.85
C GLU A 517 -0.45 -19.71 -19.66
N ARG A 518 -0.69 -20.21 -18.46
CA ARG A 518 -0.86 -19.40 -17.27
C ARG A 518 0.48 -18.87 -16.76
N PRO A 519 0.53 -17.62 -16.32
CA PRO A 519 1.68 -17.10 -15.63
C PRO A 519 2.03 -17.94 -14.40
N ILE A 520 3.32 -18.09 -14.12
CA ILE A 520 3.76 -18.83 -12.93
C ILE A 520 3.46 -17.96 -11.71
N ILE A 521 2.46 -18.36 -10.93
CA ILE A 521 2.15 -17.75 -9.63
C ILE A 521 3.12 -18.35 -8.60
N LEU A 522 4.05 -17.53 -8.12
CA LEU A 522 4.97 -17.93 -7.05
C LEU A 522 4.42 -17.48 -5.70
N ASP A 523 4.04 -18.45 -4.85
CA ASP A 523 3.80 -18.21 -3.43
C ASP A 523 5.15 -18.18 -2.68
N LEU A 524 5.59 -16.98 -2.30
CA LEU A 524 6.86 -16.74 -1.59
C LEU A 524 6.72 -16.73 -0.06
N THR A 525 5.68 -17.33 0.51
CA THR A 525 5.57 -17.52 1.98
C THR A 525 6.69 -18.42 2.54
N GLY A 526 7.41 -19.16 1.69
CA GLY A 526 8.60 -19.92 2.04
C GLY A 526 9.86 -19.06 2.14
N THR A 527 10.53 -19.08 3.30
CA THR A 527 11.79 -18.37 3.56
C THR A 527 12.85 -18.68 2.50
N LEU A 528 13.20 -17.69 1.68
CA LEU A 528 14.40 -17.73 0.83
C LEU A 528 15.64 -17.79 1.73
N LYS A 529 16.11 -19.01 2.03
CA LYS A 529 17.44 -19.19 2.62
C LYS A 529 18.47 -18.88 1.54
N SER A 530 18.99 -17.65 1.52
CA SER A 530 20.23 -17.38 0.81
C SER A 530 21.33 -18.21 1.48
N LYS A 531 21.82 -19.26 0.82
CA LYS A 531 23.13 -19.81 1.20
C LYS A 531 24.17 -18.78 0.76
N LYS A 532 24.58 -17.91 1.69
CA LYS A 532 25.88 -17.22 1.57
C LYS A 532 26.94 -18.31 1.43
N LYS A 533 27.46 -18.52 0.22
CA LYS A 533 28.78 -19.15 0.07
C LYS A 533 29.79 -18.10 0.51
N ASN A 534 30.28 -18.25 1.75
CA ASN A 534 31.52 -17.62 2.15
C ASN A 534 32.63 -18.21 1.28
N TYR A 535 33.22 -17.41 0.41
CA TYR A 535 34.53 -17.71 -0.14
C TYR A 535 35.56 -17.33 0.93
N LYS A 536 36.39 -18.31 1.33
CA LYS A 536 37.67 -18.05 1.97
C LYS A 536 38.66 -17.61 0.90
#